data_AF-A0A937WV97-F1
#
_entry.id   AF-A0A937WV97-F1
#
_cell.length_a   1.000
_cell.length_b   1.000
_cell.length_c   1.000
_cell.angle_alpha   90.00
_cell.angle_beta   90.00
_cell.angle_gamma   90.00
#
_symmetry.space_group_name_H-M   'P 1'
#
loop_
_entity.id
_entity.type
_entity.pdbx_description
1 polymer ?
#
loop_
_entity_poly.entity_id
_entity_poly.type
_entity_poly.pdbx_seq_one_letter_code
_entity_poly.pdbx_strand_id
1 'polypeptide(L)'
;IQREYNNKSYQDYVEEAFEEDGVAPIADTPEEPENTETQPAFKTSGGRKIYGGGGIAPDVQIKLPKRQYPLIIGKFKSWTAFDRACFAYANEYGPNHQKLKTDFNAFLNTFEVDDAMLKNFKTQIKKQGIVFTDQEFSDDVDVIKLQIKRSIARNLWSDEQANRVAAEGDIQLQQAIQLFDAHTMLVNHKIR
;
A
#
# COMPACT_ATOMS: atom_id res chain seq x y z
N ILE A 1 -13.85 -22.00 5.46
CA ILE A 1 -14.58 -22.41 4.23
C ILE A 1 -13.87 -21.71 3.08
N GLN A 2 -13.55 -22.39 1.97
CA GLN A 2 -12.94 -21.73 0.79
C GLN A 2 -14.02 -20.99 0.00
N ARG A 3 -13.74 -19.76 -0.47
CA ARG A 3 -14.66 -18.99 -1.31
C ARG A 3 -14.75 -19.59 -2.70
N GLU A 4 -15.88 -19.42 -3.38
CA GLU A 4 -16.08 -19.95 -4.73
C GLU A 4 -15.18 -19.23 -5.75
N TYR A 5 -14.37 -20.00 -6.48
CA TYR A 5 -13.44 -19.49 -7.50
C TYR A 5 -13.97 -19.69 -8.94
N ASN A 6 -15.06 -20.42 -9.13
CA ASN A 6 -15.53 -20.80 -10.46
C ASN A 6 -15.92 -19.57 -11.29
N ASN A 7 -15.37 -19.48 -12.50
CA ASN A 7 -15.59 -18.40 -13.47
C ASN A 7 -15.14 -16.99 -13.05
N LYS A 8 -14.32 -16.85 -12.00
CA LYS A 8 -13.73 -15.58 -11.58
C LYS A 8 -12.29 -15.46 -12.06
N SER A 9 -11.87 -14.27 -12.46
CA SER A 9 -10.44 -14.01 -12.60
C SER A 9 -9.78 -13.97 -11.21
N TYR A 10 -8.46 -14.14 -11.16
CA TYR A 10 -7.74 -13.98 -9.89
C TYR A 10 -7.95 -12.58 -9.29
N GLN A 11 -8.09 -11.55 -10.14
CA GLN A 11 -8.36 -10.18 -9.72
C GLN A 11 -9.73 -10.09 -9.04
N ASP A 12 -10.78 -10.59 -9.68
CA ASP A 12 -12.15 -10.50 -9.16
C ASP A 12 -12.29 -11.24 -7.82
N TYR A 13 -11.67 -12.41 -7.71
CA TYR A 13 -11.65 -13.18 -6.46
C TYR A 13 -10.99 -12.44 -5.29
N VAL A 14 -9.95 -11.65 -5.58
CA VAL A 14 -9.23 -10.87 -4.58
C VAL A 14 -9.95 -9.58 -4.26
N GLU A 15 -10.53 -8.88 -5.25
CA GLU A 15 -11.31 -7.66 -4.99
C GLU A 15 -12.55 -7.93 -4.15
N GLU A 16 -13.29 -9.01 -4.45
CA GLU A 16 -14.43 -9.47 -3.64
C GLU A 16 -14.02 -9.77 -2.19
N ALA A 17 -12.78 -10.25 -1.97
CA ALA A 17 -12.23 -10.40 -0.62
C ALA A 17 -12.24 -9.10 0.16
N PHE A 18 -11.75 -8.03 -0.47
CA PHE A 18 -11.59 -6.73 0.16
C PHE A 18 -12.95 -6.07 0.41
N GLU A 19 -13.93 -6.31 -0.47
CA GLU A 19 -15.31 -5.85 -0.30
C GLU A 19 -16.03 -6.58 0.84
N GLU A 20 -15.92 -7.91 0.93
CA GLU A 20 -16.56 -8.72 1.99
C GLU A 20 -15.93 -8.52 3.37
N ASP A 21 -14.61 -8.41 3.45
CA ASP A 21 -13.89 -8.30 4.73
C ASP A 21 -14.05 -6.91 5.40
N GLY A 22 -14.86 -6.01 4.83
CA GLY A 22 -15.20 -4.72 5.43
C GLY A 22 -14.01 -3.78 5.60
N VAL A 23 -12.96 -3.95 4.79
CA VAL A 23 -11.78 -3.08 4.81
C VAL A 23 -12.20 -1.73 4.25
N ALA A 24 -12.45 -0.77 5.15
CA ALA A 24 -12.79 0.65 4.97
C ALA A 24 -13.45 1.05 3.64
N PRO A 25 -14.64 1.66 3.66
CA PRO A 25 -15.43 1.89 2.47
C PRO A 25 -14.64 2.62 1.39
N ILE A 26 -14.79 2.13 0.17
CA ILE A 26 -14.46 2.85 -1.06
C ILE A 26 -15.06 4.27 -0.93
N ALA A 27 -14.33 5.28 -1.39
CA ALA A 27 -14.52 6.71 -1.12
C ALA A 27 -15.94 7.32 -1.27
N ASP A 28 -16.93 6.57 -1.77
CA ASP A 28 -18.29 7.03 -2.09
C ASP A 28 -19.43 6.30 -1.35
N THR A 29 -19.18 5.36 -0.44
CA THR A 29 -20.26 4.71 0.32
C THR A 29 -20.47 5.40 1.68
N PRO A 30 -21.62 6.07 1.93
CA PRO A 30 -22.00 6.46 3.27
C PRO A 30 -22.30 5.18 4.06
N GLU A 31 -21.54 4.90 5.11
CA GLU A 31 -21.90 3.84 6.05
C GLU A 31 -23.16 4.26 6.80
N GLU A 32 -24.19 3.40 6.78
CA GLU A 32 -25.28 3.52 7.73
C GLU A 32 -24.71 3.32 9.15
N PRO A 33 -25.16 4.11 10.14
CA PRO A 33 -24.66 3.99 11.49
C PRO A 33 -24.91 2.57 12.01
N GLU A 34 -23.83 1.90 12.41
CA GLU A 34 -23.90 0.56 13.01
C GLU A 34 -24.92 0.57 14.15
N ASN A 35 -25.93 -0.31 14.09
CA ASN A 35 -27.01 -0.35 15.06
C ASN A 35 -26.49 -0.85 16.41
N THR A 36 -26.01 0.09 17.23
CA THR A 36 -25.40 -0.14 18.55
C THR A 36 -26.42 -0.48 19.64
N GLU A 37 -27.73 -0.51 19.34
CA GLU A 37 -28.77 -0.76 20.35
C GLU A 37 -28.83 -2.22 20.82
N THR A 38 -28.31 -3.17 20.03
CA THR A 38 -28.34 -4.61 20.34
C THR A 38 -26.99 -5.17 20.81
N GLN A 39 -25.92 -4.37 20.78
CA GLN A 39 -24.56 -4.84 21.07
C GLN A 39 -24.21 -4.70 22.57
N PRO A 40 -23.58 -5.72 23.20
CA PRO A 40 -23.11 -5.62 24.58
C PRO A 40 -22.06 -4.53 24.74
N ALA A 41 -22.30 -3.55 25.62
CA ALA A 41 -21.36 -2.47 25.89
C ALA A 41 -20.35 -2.82 26.98
N PHE A 42 -19.07 -2.58 26.73
CA PHE A 42 -17.96 -2.73 27.67
C PHE A 42 -17.23 -1.40 27.87
N LYS A 43 -16.31 -1.35 28.85
CA LYS A 43 -15.42 -0.21 29.06
C LYS A 43 -13.96 -0.67 29.02
N THR A 44 -13.11 0.08 28.33
CA THR A 44 -11.67 -0.11 28.41
C THR A 44 -11.15 0.33 29.78
N SER A 45 -9.92 -0.06 30.13
CA SER A 45 -9.24 0.41 31.35
C SER A 45 -9.13 1.94 31.43
N GLY A 46 -9.12 2.63 30.27
CA GLY A 46 -9.16 4.09 30.17
C GLY A 46 -10.57 4.70 30.17
N GLY A 47 -11.62 3.90 30.44
CA GLY A 47 -13.01 4.37 30.56
C GLY A 47 -13.76 4.57 29.23
N ARG A 48 -13.13 4.29 28.08
CA ARG A 48 -13.78 4.38 26.76
C ARG A 48 -14.84 3.30 26.65
N LYS A 49 -16.06 3.69 26.29
CA LYS A 49 -17.13 2.73 26.01
C LYS A 49 -16.84 2.07 24.65
N ILE A 50 -16.87 0.75 24.61
CA ILE A 50 -16.75 -0.06 23.40
C ILE A 50 -17.95 -0.98 23.31
N TYR A 51 -18.34 -1.38 22.11
CA TYR A 51 -19.43 -2.32 21.89
C TYR A 51 -18.84 -3.66 21.41
N GLY A 52 -19.36 -4.77 21.93
CA GLY A 52 -18.90 -6.11 21.57
C GLY A 52 -19.72 -6.69 20.43
N GLY A 53 -19.08 -7.47 19.57
CA GLY A 53 -19.72 -8.13 18.43
C GLY A 53 -19.39 -7.51 17.07
N GLY A 54 -18.96 -6.25 17.05
CA GLY A 54 -18.24 -5.62 15.93
C GLY A 54 -16.73 -5.68 16.18
N GLY A 55 -15.93 -5.67 15.11
CA GLY A 55 -14.46 -5.61 15.22
C GLY A 55 -13.95 -4.37 15.96
N ILE A 56 -12.63 -4.20 16.05
CA ILE A 56 -12.06 -2.95 16.58
C ILE A 56 -12.38 -1.83 15.57
N ALA A 57 -13.45 -1.08 15.82
CA ALA A 57 -13.84 0.05 14.99
C ALA A 57 -12.75 1.14 15.06
N PRO A 58 -12.30 1.68 13.91
CA PRO A 58 -11.26 2.69 13.89
C PRO A 58 -11.77 4.03 14.41
N ASP A 59 -10.97 4.72 15.23
CA ASP A 59 -11.28 6.06 15.73
C ASP A 59 -11.20 7.13 14.61
N VAL A 60 -10.44 6.87 13.53
CA VAL A 60 -10.32 7.73 12.34
C VAL A 60 -10.48 6.89 11.08
N GLN A 61 -11.39 7.28 10.20
CA GLN A 61 -11.57 6.65 8.90
C GLN A 61 -10.67 7.32 7.86
N ILE A 62 -9.84 6.52 7.19
CA ILE A 62 -8.94 6.98 6.13
C ILE A 62 -9.55 6.58 4.78
N LYS A 63 -9.67 7.55 3.87
CA LYS A 63 -10.12 7.28 2.50
C LYS A 63 -9.06 6.47 1.76
N LEU A 64 -9.37 5.21 1.50
CA LEU A 64 -8.52 4.33 0.71
C LEU A 64 -8.72 4.57 -0.80
N PRO A 65 -7.72 4.23 -1.63
CA PRO A 65 -7.90 4.25 -3.08
C PRO A 65 -9.09 3.38 -3.49
N LYS A 66 -9.75 3.76 -4.58
CA LYS A 66 -10.94 3.06 -5.10
C LYS A 66 -10.69 1.58 -5.36
N ARG A 67 -9.45 1.20 -5.71
CA ARG A 67 -9.00 -0.16 -5.91
C ARG A 67 -7.93 -0.50 -4.87
N GLN A 68 -8.22 -1.44 -3.97
CA GLN A 68 -7.27 -1.88 -2.93
C GLN A 68 -6.23 -2.87 -3.48
N TYR A 69 -6.55 -3.60 -4.54
CA TYR A 69 -5.64 -4.54 -5.19
C TYR A 69 -5.26 -4.07 -6.61
N PRO A 70 -4.04 -3.57 -6.85
CA PRO A 70 -3.68 -3.06 -8.17
C PRO A 70 -3.73 -4.14 -9.26
N LEU A 71 -4.25 -3.79 -10.44
CA LEU A 71 -4.45 -4.68 -11.59
C LEU A 71 -3.15 -5.35 -12.02
N ILE A 72 -2.04 -4.60 -12.02
CA ILE A 72 -0.74 -5.10 -12.43
C ILE A 72 -0.32 -6.30 -11.58
N ILE A 73 -0.59 -6.28 -10.27
CA ILE A 73 -0.24 -7.40 -9.38
C ILE A 73 -1.11 -8.62 -9.67
N GLY A 74 -2.39 -8.41 -10.03
CA GLY A 74 -3.26 -9.47 -10.53
C GLY A 74 -2.68 -10.21 -11.73
N LYS A 75 -1.94 -9.51 -12.61
CA LYS A 75 -1.23 -10.12 -13.76
C LYS A 75 -0.08 -11.04 -13.34
N PHE A 76 0.53 -10.76 -12.19
CA PHE A 76 1.53 -11.62 -11.56
C PHE A 76 0.91 -12.73 -10.67
N LYS A 77 -0.41 -12.70 -10.45
CA LYS A 77 -1.17 -13.62 -9.59
C LYS A 77 -0.74 -13.63 -8.11
N SER A 78 0.15 -12.71 -7.71
CA SER A 78 0.61 -12.55 -6.33
C SER A 78 1.53 -11.33 -6.21
N TRP A 79 1.52 -10.72 -5.02
CA TRP A 79 2.45 -9.65 -4.66
C TRP A 79 3.90 -10.13 -4.72
N THR A 80 4.19 -11.35 -4.25
CA THR A 80 5.54 -11.91 -4.23
C THR A 80 6.14 -12.06 -5.63
N ALA A 81 5.32 -12.44 -6.63
CA ALA A 81 5.81 -12.55 -7.99
C ALA A 81 6.11 -11.18 -8.62
N PHE A 82 5.29 -10.17 -8.31
CA PHE A 82 5.56 -8.79 -8.70
C PHE A 82 6.80 -8.20 -8.01
N ASP A 83 6.96 -8.41 -6.69
CA ASP A 83 8.15 -7.98 -5.92
C ASP A 83 9.43 -8.60 -6.47
N ARG A 84 9.39 -9.89 -6.87
CA ARG A 84 10.53 -10.56 -7.53
C ARG A 84 10.88 -9.94 -8.88
N ALA A 85 9.90 -9.53 -9.68
CA ALA A 85 10.16 -8.86 -10.96
C ALA A 85 10.83 -7.50 -10.74
N CYS A 86 10.37 -6.71 -9.76
CA CYS A 86 11.01 -5.44 -9.40
C CYS A 86 12.41 -5.63 -8.81
N PHE A 87 12.62 -6.71 -8.04
CA PHE A 87 13.94 -7.06 -7.53
C PHE A 87 14.90 -7.48 -8.65
N ALA A 88 14.43 -8.26 -9.63
CA ALA A 88 15.22 -8.62 -10.80
C ALA A 88 15.64 -7.37 -11.60
N TYR A 89 14.71 -6.42 -11.80
CA TYR A 89 15.03 -5.13 -12.38
C TYR A 89 16.12 -4.38 -11.60
N ALA A 90 15.97 -4.28 -10.28
CA ALA A 90 16.94 -3.60 -9.43
C ALA A 90 18.34 -4.24 -9.46
N ASN A 91 18.43 -5.57 -9.60
CA ASN A 91 19.70 -6.28 -9.73
C ASN A 91 20.44 -5.96 -11.04
N GLU A 92 19.71 -5.67 -12.12
CA GLU A 92 20.30 -5.22 -13.39
C GLU A 92 20.67 -3.73 -13.34
N TYR A 93 19.86 -2.92 -12.64
CA TYR A 93 20.03 -1.47 -12.55
C TYR A 93 21.17 -1.06 -11.57
N GLY A 94 21.17 -1.62 -10.36
CA GLY A 94 22.04 -1.21 -9.25
C GLY A 94 23.55 -1.20 -9.56
N PRO A 95 24.13 -2.24 -10.18
CA PRO A 95 25.56 -2.29 -10.52
C PRO A 95 26.02 -1.11 -11.39
N ASN A 96 25.15 -0.61 -12.27
CA ASN A 96 25.46 0.52 -13.17
C ASN A 96 25.22 1.90 -12.51
N HIS A 97 24.61 1.93 -11.32
CA HIS A 97 24.16 3.17 -10.66
C HIS A 97 24.67 3.28 -9.21
N GLN A 98 25.86 2.73 -8.92
CA GLN A 98 26.47 2.76 -7.58
C GLN A 98 26.67 4.18 -7.02
N LYS A 99 26.72 5.21 -7.87
CA LYS A 99 26.78 6.61 -7.44
C LYS A 99 25.58 7.03 -6.59
N LEU A 100 24.43 6.38 -6.78
CA LEU A 100 23.22 6.63 -5.97
C LEU A 100 23.43 6.24 -4.51
N LYS A 101 24.33 5.29 -4.20
CA LYS A 101 24.59 4.77 -2.85
C LYS A 101 25.19 5.79 -1.88
N THR A 102 25.64 6.94 -2.38
CA THR A 102 26.40 7.95 -1.63
C THR A 102 25.61 8.57 -0.47
N ASP A 103 24.34 8.91 -0.70
CA ASP A 103 23.45 9.49 0.30
C ASP A 103 22.05 8.91 0.14
N PHE A 104 21.62 8.13 1.13
CA PHE A 104 20.30 7.53 1.13
C PHE A 104 19.18 8.58 1.27
N ASN A 105 19.36 9.64 2.07
CA ASN A 105 18.31 10.63 2.25
C ASN A 105 18.14 11.46 0.97
N ALA A 106 19.23 11.77 0.27
CA ALA A 106 19.15 12.36 -1.07
C ALA A 106 18.37 11.44 -2.03
N PHE A 107 18.72 10.15 -2.08
CA PHE A 107 17.96 9.17 -2.88
C PHE A 107 16.47 9.13 -2.49
N LEU A 108 16.15 9.05 -1.21
CA LEU A 108 14.77 8.99 -0.73
C LEU A 108 13.96 10.20 -1.22
N ASN A 109 14.52 11.40 -1.13
CA ASN A 109 13.80 12.65 -1.39
C ASN A 109 13.84 13.09 -2.86
N THR A 110 14.88 12.74 -3.62
CA THR A 110 15.08 13.30 -4.97
C THR A 110 15.10 12.26 -6.08
N PHE A 111 15.29 10.98 -5.78
CA PHE A 111 15.27 9.95 -6.81
C PHE A 111 13.83 9.62 -7.21
N GLU A 112 13.55 9.69 -8.50
CA GLU A 112 12.29 9.27 -9.10
C GLU A 112 12.56 8.23 -10.19
N VAL A 113 11.61 7.30 -10.31
CA VAL A 113 11.62 6.32 -11.41
C VAL A 113 11.08 7.01 -12.65
N ASP A 114 11.96 7.24 -13.61
CA ASP A 114 11.65 7.93 -14.86
C ASP A 114 10.97 7.03 -15.91
N ASP A 115 10.55 7.64 -17.01
CA ASP A 115 9.86 6.93 -18.10
C ASP A 115 10.77 5.91 -18.80
N ALA A 116 12.08 6.13 -18.83
CA ALA A 116 13.03 5.19 -19.41
C ALA A 116 13.14 3.92 -18.55
N MET A 117 13.18 4.07 -17.22
CA MET A 117 13.13 2.98 -16.26
C MET A 117 11.82 2.20 -16.39
N LEU A 118 10.67 2.89 -16.46
CA LEU A 118 9.38 2.26 -16.68
C LEU A 118 9.32 1.48 -17.99
N LYS A 119 9.81 2.05 -19.09
CA LYS A 119 9.86 1.36 -20.39
C LYS A 119 10.74 0.11 -20.35
N ASN A 120 11.88 0.19 -19.67
CA ASN A 120 12.78 -0.94 -19.48
C ASN A 120 12.12 -2.03 -18.64
N PHE A 121 11.52 -1.67 -17.51
CA PHE A 121 10.78 -2.60 -16.66
C PHE A 121 9.64 -3.28 -17.42
N LYS A 122 8.82 -2.49 -18.13
CA LYS A 122 7.73 -2.98 -19.01
C LYS A 122 8.23 -4.00 -20.03
N THR A 123 9.40 -3.75 -20.62
CA THR A 123 10.04 -4.67 -21.57
C THR A 123 10.50 -5.96 -20.89
N GLN A 124 11.09 -5.86 -19.70
CA GLN A 124 11.55 -7.01 -18.92
C GLN A 124 10.39 -7.93 -18.53
N ILE A 125 9.29 -7.39 -18.01
CA ILE A 125 8.14 -8.20 -17.58
C ILE A 125 7.37 -8.81 -18.77
N LYS A 126 7.33 -8.13 -19.93
CA LYS A 126 6.81 -8.72 -21.17
C LYS A 126 7.66 -9.91 -21.65
N LYS A 127 9.00 -9.83 -21.52
CA LYS A 127 9.89 -10.97 -21.82
C LYS A 127 9.68 -12.16 -20.88
N GLN A 128 9.24 -11.92 -19.65
CA GLN A 128 8.87 -12.95 -18.69
C GLN A 128 7.49 -13.57 -18.98
N GLY A 129 6.80 -13.13 -20.04
CA GLY A 129 5.49 -13.66 -20.44
C GLY A 129 4.31 -13.07 -19.65
N ILE A 130 4.52 -11.98 -18.90
CA ILE A 130 3.44 -11.29 -18.21
C ILE A 130 2.61 -10.50 -19.23
N VAL A 131 1.31 -10.81 -19.30
CA VAL A 131 0.37 -10.21 -20.25
C VAL A 131 -0.46 -9.15 -19.54
N PHE A 132 -0.45 -7.93 -20.09
CA PHE A 132 -1.17 -6.77 -19.57
C PHE A 132 -1.37 -5.74 -20.68
N THR A 133 -2.40 -4.91 -20.54
CA THR A 133 -2.65 -3.78 -21.43
C THR A 133 -1.87 -2.55 -20.99
N ASP A 134 -1.70 -1.59 -21.90
CA ASP A 134 -1.02 -0.34 -21.57
C ASP A 134 -1.80 0.50 -20.55
N GLN A 135 -3.14 0.42 -20.57
CA GLN A 135 -4.00 1.07 -19.59
C GLN A 135 -3.82 0.47 -18.19
N GLU A 136 -3.83 -0.86 -18.06
CA GLU A 136 -3.62 -1.55 -16.77
C GLU A 136 -2.27 -1.19 -16.15
N PHE A 137 -1.23 -1.02 -16.98
CA PHE A 137 0.08 -0.58 -16.50
C PHE A 137 0.08 0.90 -16.08
N SER A 138 -0.64 1.75 -16.82
CA SER A 138 -0.74 3.18 -16.52
C SER A 138 -1.55 3.47 -15.27
N ASP A 139 -2.63 2.71 -15.05
CA ASP A 139 -3.50 2.85 -13.88
C ASP A 139 -2.75 2.61 -12.56
N ASP A 140 -1.75 1.72 -12.58
CA ASP A 140 -0.98 1.35 -11.39
C ASP A 140 0.46 1.88 -11.44
N VAL A 141 0.73 2.91 -12.24
CA VAL A 141 2.11 3.41 -12.47
C VAL A 141 2.78 3.85 -11.17
N ASP A 142 2.05 4.45 -10.23
CA ASP A 142 2.59 4.92 -8.96
C ASP A 142 3.02 3.75 -8.06
N VAL A 143 2.23 2.67 -8.02
CA VAL A 143 2.58 1.42 -7.32
C VAL A 143 3.84 0.81 -7.94
N ILE A 144 3.93 0.80 -9.26
CA ILE A 144 5.09 0.29 -9.99
C ILE A 144 6.33 1.12 -9.69
N LYS A 145 6.24 2.45 -9.77
CA LYS A 145 7.35 3.36 -9.45
C LYS A 145 7.83 3.19 -8.02
N LEU A 146 6.91 3.16 -7.06
CA LEU A 146 7.23 2.97 -5.64
C LEU A 146 7.97 1.65 -5.41
N GLN A 147 7.44 0.55 -5.97
CA GLN A 147 8.02 -0.77 -5.79
C GLN A 147 9.39 -0.92 -6.48
N ILE A 148 9.58 -0.31 -7.66
CA ILE A 148 10.90 -0.24 -8.31
C ILE A 148 11.88 0.55 -7.45
N LYS A 149 11.52 1.75 -6.99
CA LYS A 149 12.36 2.59 -6.12
C LYS A 149 12.76 1.84 -4.85
N ARG A 150 11.81 1.15 -4.23
CA ARG A 150 12.01 0.28 -3.06
C ARG A 150 12.98 -0.86 -3.36
N SER A 151 12.82 -1.56 -4.48
CA SER A 151 13.72 -2.65 -4.87
C SER A 151 15.14 -2.15 -5.16
N ILE A 152 15.30 -0.96 -5.76
CA ILE A 152 16.61 -0.31 -5.93
C ILE A 152 17.22 0.04 -4.57
N ALA A 153 16.44 0.60 -3.65
CA ALA A 153 16.90 0.91 -2.29
C ALA A 153 17.39 -0.35 -1.55
N ARG A 154 16.64 -1.46 -1.67
CA ARG A 154 17.03 -2.77 -1.11
C ARG A 154 18.37 -3.25 -1.67
N ASN A 155 18.53 -3.19 -3.00
CA ASN A 155 19.73 -3.65 -3.67
C ASN A 155 20.97 -2.82 -3.30
N LEU A 156 20.83 -1.49 -3.25
CA LEU A 156 21.96 -0.59 -3.01
C LEU A 156 22.34 -0.47 -1.52
N TRP A 157 21.38 -0.51 -0.61
CA TRP A 157 21.61 -0.32 0.83
C TRP A 157 21.21 -1.53 1.69
N SER A 158 19.92 -1.70 1.98
CA SER A 158 19.41 -2.73 2.88
C SER A 158 17.87 -2.82 2.84
N ASP A 159 17.32 -3.86 3.45
CA ASP A 159 15.88 -4.02 3.68
C ASP A 159 15.28 -2.89 4.51
N GLU A 160 16.02 -2.38 5.50
CA GLU A 160 15.57 -1.26 6.34
C GLU A 160 15.33 0.00 5.50
N GLN A 161 16.27 0.33 4.61
CA GLN A 161 16.13 1.49 3.73
C GLN A 161 15.02 1.29 2.69
N ALA A 162 14.82 0.06 2.21
CA ALA A 162 13.70 -0.28 1.36
C ALA A 162 12.35 -0.09 2.07
N ASN A 163 12.27 -0.44 3.35
CA ASN A 163 11.06 -0.22 4.15
C ASN A 163 10.80 1.27 4.39
N ARG A 164 11.85 2.10 4.52
CA ARG A 164 11.69 3.56 4.56
C ARG A 164 11.12 4.12 3.26
N VAL A 165 11.51 3.59 2.09
CA VAL A 165 10.87 3.96 0.82
C VAL A 165 9.41 3.52 0.79
N ALA A 166 9.10 2.30 1.26
CA ALA A 166 7.71 1.81 1.31
C ALA A 166 6.81 2.71 2.16
N ALA A 167 7.35 3.19 3.29
CA ALA A 167 6.64 4.07 4.23
C ALA A 167 6.19 5.41 3.61
N GLU A 168 6.94 5.95 2.64
CA GLU A 168 6.55 7.19 1.93
C GLU A 168 5.27 7.02 1.11
N GLY A 169 4.99 5.80 0.62
CA GLY A 169 3.79 5.50 -0.16
C GLY A 169 2.60 4.98 0.66
N ASP A 170 2.76 4.80 1.97
CA ASP A 170 1.72 4.25 2.84
C ASP A 170 0.82 5.37 3.38
N ILE A 171 -0.37 5.52 2.77
CA ILE A 171 -1.35 6.55 3.14
C ILE A 171 -1.73 6.46 4.63
N GLN A 172 -1.84 5.24 5.18
CA GLN A 172 -2.25 5.07 6.57
C GLN A 172 -1.15 5.52 7.52
N LEU A 173 0.10 5.18 7.22
CA LEU A 173 1.24 5.63 8.00
C LEU A 173 1.41 7.15 7.94
N GLN A 174 1.25 7.74 6.76
CA GLN A 174 1.33 9.21 6.60
C GLN A 174 0.24 9.93 7.39
N GLN A 175 -0.99 9.41 7.38
CA GLN A 175 -2.08 9.95 8.20
C GLN A 175 -1.83 9.76 9.70
N ALA A 176 -1.30 8.61 10.12
CA ALA A 176 -0.96 8.36 11.51
C ALA A 176 0.09 9.36 12.02
N ILE A 177 1.15 9.64 11.24
CA ILE A 177 2.18 10.63 11.57
C ILE A 177 1.55 12.02 11.75
N GLN A 178 0.68 12.44 10.84
CA GLN A 178 -0.03 13.73 10.94
C GLN A 178 -0.87 13.83 12.23
N LEU A 179 -1.57 12.75 12.61
CA LEU A 179 -2.38 12.70 13.83
C LEU A 179 -1.50 12.76 15.08
N PHE A 180 -0.36 12.08 15.10
CA PHE A 180 0.59 12.15 16.21
C PHE A 180 1.18 13.55 16.38
N ASP A 181 1.57 14.21 15.30
CA ASP A 181 2.10 15.58 15.34
C ASP A 181 1.03 16.56 15.84
N ALA A 182 -0.20 16.46 15.33
CA ALA A 182 -1.34 17.26 15.79
C ALA A 182 -1.62 17.06 17.28
N HIS A 183 -1.60 15.82 17.78
CA HIS A 183 -1.80 15.53 19.20
C HIS A 183 -0.64 15.99 20.07
N THR A 184 0.60 15.91 19.59
CA THR A 184 1.76 16.44 20.32
C THR A 184 1.67 17.96 20.50
N MET A 185 1.13 18.67 19.50
CA MET A 185 0.82 20.10 19.63
C MET A 185 -0.29 20.38 20.66
N LEU A 186 -1.31 19.53 20.74
CA LEU A 186 -2.41 19.67 21.71
C LEU A 186 -1.96 19.40 23.15
N VAL A 187 -1.04 18.47 23.38
CA VAL A 187 -0.48 18.18 24.71
C VAL A 187 0.42 19.33 25.21
N ASN A 188 1.12 20.01 24.31
CA ASN A 188 1.92 21.19 24.63
C ASN A 188 1.06 22.46 24.81
N HIS A 189 -0.16 22.47 24.28
CA HIS A 189 -1.15 23.51 24.53
C HIS A 189 -1.91 23.23 25.84
N LYS A 190 -1.20 23.08 26.96
CA LYS A 190 -1.85 23.18 28.28
C LYS A 190 -2.41 24.59 28.42
N ILE A 191 -3.75 24.63 28.45
CA ILE A 191 -4.61 25.73 28.86
C ILE A 191 -3.97 26.47 30.05
N ARG A 192 -3.80 27.78 29.88
CA ARG A 192 -3.45 28.72 30.95
C ARG A 192 -4.61 28.87 31.93
#